data_AF-A0A537D4S7-F1
#
_entry.id   AF-A0A537D4S7-F1
#
_cell.length_a   1.000
_cell.length_b   1.000
_cell.length_c   1.000
_cell.angle_alpha   90.00
_cell.angle_beta   90.00
_cell.angle_gamma   90.00
#
_symmetry.space_group_name_H-M   'P 1'
#
loop_
_entity.id
_entity.type
_entity.pdbx_description
1 polymer ?
#
loop_
_entity_poly.entity_id
_entity_poly.type
_entity_poly.pdbx_seq_one_letter_code
_entity_poly.pdbx_strand_id
1 'polypeptide(L)'
;MQIASMHFKERAHANMANAELQRNLQKIKGKFVAKRRESLSELDDFEATREAGRAIRQRALDDLDVWLEIFERNAIARGATVLWAETPGEINAHVLDIARRHGVRKIIKSKSMVSEESELDRAIEAA
;
A
#
# COMPACT_ATOMS: atom_id res chain seq x y z
N MET A 1 11.48 8.81 -9.24
CA MET A 1 11.22 10.07 -8.50
C MET A 1 12.35 11.06 -8.82
N GLN A 2 12.05 12.24 -9.38
CA GLN A 2 13.09 13.26 -9.58
C GLN A 2 13.45 13.90 -8.23
N ILE A 3 14.72 13.78 -7.83
CA ILE A 3 15.22 14.37 -6.58
C ILE A 3 15.38 15.87 -6.80
N ALA A 4 14.44 16.66 -6.26
CA ALA A 4 14.43 18.12 -6.37
C ALA A 4 14.70 18.83 -5.03
N SER A 5 15.32 18.14 -4.09
CA SER A 5 15.55 18.62 -2.71
C SER A 5 16.37 19.91 -2.65
N MET A 6 17.27 20.13 -3.62
CA MET A 6 18.07 21.36 -3.73
C MET A 6 17.21 22.61 -3.95
N HIS A 7 16.03 22.46 -4.55
CA HIS A 7 15.08 23.55 -4.80
C HIS A 7 13.97 23.64 -3.74
N PHE A 8 14.10 22.93 -2.62
CA PHE A 8 13.03 22.83 -1.63
C PHE A 8 12.58 24.20 -1.12
N LYS A 9 13.52 25.06 -0.70
CA LYS A 9 13.19 26.36 -0.10
C LYS A 9 12.43 27.28 -1.07
N GLU A 10 12.92 27.37 -2.29
CA GLU A 10 12.31 28.17 -3.37
C GLU A 10 10.89 27.66 -3.68
N ARG A 11 10.76 26.34 -3.89
CA ARG A 11 9.47 25.71 -4.18
C ARG A 11 8.50 25.84 -3.02
N ALA A 12 8.96 25.68 -1.78
CA ALA A 12 8.13 25.85 -0.60
C ALA A 12 7.59 27.27 -0.53
N HIS A 13 8.45 28.27 -0.71
CA HIS A 13 8.05 29.68 -0.69
C HIS A 13 7.02 30.02 -1.78
N ALA A 14 7.26 29.57 -3.02
CA ALA A 14 6.30 29.77 -4.12
C ALA A 14 4.96 29.07 -3.84
N ASN A 15 4.99 27.82 -3.36
CA ASN A 15 3.78 27.06 -3.05
C ASN A 15 3.02 27.58 -1.83
N MET A 16 3.69 28.26 -0.89
CA MET A 16 3.01 28.94 0.21
C MET A 16 2.06 30.03 -0.29
N ALA A 17 2.29 30.62 -1.46
CA ALA A 17 1.39 31.60 -2.07
C ALA A 17 0.33 30.96 -3.02
N ASN A 18 0.38 29.64 -3.24
CA ASN A 18 -0.54 28.97 -4.16
C ASN A 18 -1.93 28.78 -3.52
N ALA A 19 -2.89 29.62 -3.91
CA ALA A 19 -4.25 29.60 -3.38
C ALA A 19 -5.00 28.27 -3.63
N GLU A 20 -4.75 27.59 -4.75
CA GLU A 20 -5.36 26.29 -5.02
C GLU A 20 -4.82 25.21 -4.08
N LEU A 21 -3.50 25.16 -3.91
CA LEU A 21 -2.84 24.25 -2.97
C LEU A 21 -3.33 24.51 -1.54
N GLN A 22 -3.41 25.76 -1.12
CA GLN A 22 -3.94 26.13 0.18
C GLN A 22 -5.39 25.63 0.36
N ARG A 23 -6.28 25.87 -0.61
CA ARG A 23 -7.68 25.39 -0.56
C ARG A 23 -7.75 23.86 -0.44
N ASN A 24 -6.94 23.14 -1.21
CA ASN A 24 -6.93 21.67 -1.19
C ASN A 24 -6.41 21.13 0.15
N LEU A 25 -5.34 21.70 0.69
CA LEU A 25 -4.82 21.33 2.01
C LEU A 25 -5.80 21.66 3.14
N GLN A 26 -6.52 22.78 3.04
CA GLN A 26 -7.55 23.15 4.03
C GLN A 26 -8.72 22.16 4.03
N LYS A 27 -9.11 21.61 2.88
CA LYS A 27 -10.15 20.56 2.80
C LYS A 27 -9.73 19.26 3.52
N ILE A 28 -8.44 18.96 3.52
CA ILE A 28 -7.87 17.75 4.13
C ILE A 28 -7.61 17.98 5.64
N LYS A 29 -7.27 19.22 6.03
CA LYS A 29 -7.09 19.60 7.43
C LYS A 29 -8.37 19.36 8.24
N GLY A 30 -8.20 18.82 9.44
CA GLY A 30 -9.25 18.74 10.47
C GLY A 30 -10.11 17.48 10.46
N LYS A 31 -10.36 16.84 9.31
CA LYS A 31 -11.26 15.68 9.26
C LYS A 31 -10.67 14.42 9.91
N PHE A 32 -9.40 14.13 9.66
CA PHE A 32 -8.79 12.87 10.09
C PHE A 32 -8.78 12.70 11.62
N VAL A 33 -8.25 13.69 12.35
CA VAL A 33 -8.13 13.60 13.82
C VAL A 33 -9.50 13.57 14.49
N ALA A 34 -10.44 14.39 14.03
CA ALA A 34 -11.80 14.43 14.56
C ALA A 34 -12.56 13.12 14.28
N LYS A 35 -12.56 12.64 13.02
CA LYS A 35 -13.22 11.38 12.65
C LYS A 35 -12.58 10.19 13.32
N ARG A 36 -11.26 10.18 13.47
CA ARG A 36 -10.57 9.14 14.26
C ARG A 36 -11.08 9.15 15.70
N ARG A 37 -11.15 10.30 16.36
CA ARG A 37 -11.64 10.39 17.74
C ARG A 37 -13.09 9.91 17.86
N GLU A 38 -13.96 10.31 16.94
CA GLU A 38 -15.36 9.88 16.87
C GLU A 38 -15.46 8.35 16.75
N SER A 39 -14.75 7.73 15.80
CA SER A 39 -14.75 6.27 15.66
C SER A 39 -14.14 5.55 16.86
N LEU A 40 -13.16 6.14 17.55
CA LEU A 40 -12.62 5.57 18.78
C LEU A 40 -13.64 5.61 19.92
N SER A 41 -14.50 6.63 19.98
CA SER A 41 -15.57 6.72 20.98
C SER A 41 -16.74 5.77 20.74
N GLU A 42 -16.82 5.15 19.56
CA GLU A 42 -17.79 4.08 19.27
C GLU A 42 -17.38 2.73 19.90
N LEU A 43 -16.15 2.62 20.42
CA LEU A 43 -15.64 1.44 21.09
C LEU A 43 -15.70 1.62 22.61
N ASP A 44 -16.34 0.68 23.30
CA ASP A 44 -16.46 0.70 24.76
C ASP A 44 -15.08 0.66 25.46
N ASP A 45 -14.20 -0.22 25.00
CA ASP A 45 -12.81 -0.32 25.45
C ASP A 45 -11.85 -0.39 24.25
N PHE A 46 -11.40 0.77 23.80
CA PHE A 46 -10.48 0.89 22.68
C PHE A 46 -9.14 0.18 22.94
N GLU A 47 -8.57 0.28 24.14
CA GLU A 47 -7.25 -0.28 24.41
C GLU A 47 -7.30 -1.80 24.46
N ALA A 48 -8.32 -2.40 25.09
CA ALA A 48 -8.52 -3.85 25.03
C ALA A 48 -8.79 -4.34 23.60
N THR A 49 -9.58 -3.59 22.81
CA THR A 49 -9.85 -3.92 21.40
C THR A 49 -8.56 -3.87 20.57
N ARG A 50 -7.74 -2.84 20.78
CA ARG A 50 -6.44 -2.69 20.11
C ARG A 50 -5.51 -3.85 20.46
N GLU A 51 -5.45 -4.22 21.73
CA GLU A 51 -4.61 -5.32 22.19
C GLU A 51 -5.08 -6.67 21.65
N ALA A 52 -6.39 -6.92 21.63
CA ALA A 52 -6.96 -8.11 21.00
C ALA A 52 -6.61 -8.17 19.50
N GLY A 53 -6.72 -7.04 18.78
CA GLY A 53 -6.32 -6.95 17.37
C GLY A 53 -4.83 -7.23 17.16
N ARG A 54 -3.96 -6.73 18.06
CA ARG A 54 -2.53 -7.04 18.06
C ARG A 54 -2.28 -8.53 18.24
N ALA A 55 -2.93 -9.15 19.22
CA ALA A 55 -2.79 -10.58 19.51
C ALA A 55 -3.29 -11.46 18.35
N ILE A 56 -4.39 -11.09 17.69
CA ILE A 56 -4.88 -11.78 16.48
C ILE A 56 -3.85 -11.71 15.36
N ARG A 57 -3.30 -10.52 15.09
CA ARG A 57 -2.26 -10.35 14.07
C ARG A 57 -1.03 -11.18 14.40
N GLN A 58 -0.61 -11.19 15.66
CA GLN A 58 0.56 -11.94 16.08
C GLN A 58 0.38 -13.44 15.84
N ARG A 59 -0.76 -14.02 16.25
CA ARG A 59 -1.05 -15.43 15.96
C ARG A 59 -1.05 -15.74 14.46
N ALA A 60 -1.57 -14.85 13.63
CA ALA A 60 -1.53 -15.02 12.19
C ALA A 60 -0.10 -15.03 11.61
N LEU A 61 0.84 -14.32 12.25
CA LEU A 61 2.25 -14.32 11.88
C LEU A 61 3.00 -15.53 12.44
N ASP A 62 2.66 -15.98 13.66
CA ASP A 62 3.28 -17.14 14.29
C ASP A 62 2.95 -18.43 13.52
N ASP A 63 1.73 -18.55 12.98
CA ASP A 63 1.24 -19.68 12.18
C ASP A 63 1.14 -19.33 10.68
N LEU A 64 2.03 -18.45 10.18
CA LEU A 64 1.90 -17.84 8.86
C LEU A 64 1.84 -18.85 7.72
N ASP A 65 2.63 -19.91 7.79
CA ASP A 65 2.65 -21.02 6.83
C ASP A 65 1.26 -21.67 6.65
N VAL A 66 0.59 -21.97 7.76
CA VAL A 66 -0.76 -22.54 7.76
C VAL A 66 -1.77 -21.56 7.16
N TRP A 67 -1.71 -20.28 7.55
CA TRP A 67 -2.63 -19.27 7.03
C TRP A 67 -2.47 -19.01 5.54
N LEU A 68 -1.23 -19.08 5.05
CA LEU A 68 -0.86 -18.93 3.65
C LEU A 68 -1.47 -20.05 2.78
N GLU A 69 -1.35 -21.32 3.19
CA GLU A 69 -1.99 -22.45 2.50
C GLU A 69 -3.52 -22.39 2.52
N ILE A 70 -4.10 -21.96 3.66
CA ILE A 70 -5.56 -21.75 3.78
C ILE A 70 -6.02 -20.64 2.83
N PHE A 71 -5.28 -19.53 2.77
CA PHE A 71 -5.57 -18.42 1.86
C PHE A 71 -5.52 -18.90 0.41
N GLU A 72 -4.46 -19.59 0.01
CA GLU A 72 -4.29 -20.08 -1.35
C GLU A 72 -5.47 -20.95 -1.77
N ARG A 73 -5.79 -21.98 -0.96
CA ARG A 73 -6.90 -22.89 -1.23
C ARG A 73 -8.22 -22.14 -1.42
N ASN A 74 -8.49 -21.16 -0.55
CA ASN A 74 -9.74 -20.39 -0.58
C ASN A 74 -9.80 -19.40 -1.76
N ALA A 75 -8.65 -18.84 -2.16
CA ALA A 75 -8.54 -17.95 -3.31
C ALA A 75 -8.73 -18.73 -4.61
N ILE A 76 -8.06 -19.89 -4.75
CA ILE A 76 -8.22 -20.79 -5.89
C ILE A 76 -9.66 -21.27 -6.02
N ALA A 77 -10.31 -21.65 -4.91
CA ALA A 77 -11.72 -22.05 -4.91
C ALA A 77 -12.68 -20.93 -5.41
N ARG A 78 -12.24 -19.67 -5.37
CA ARG A 78 -12.98 -18.50 -5.88
C ARG A 78 -12.55 -18.09 -7.30
N GLY A 79 -11.70 -18.87 -7.95
CA GLY A 79 -11.22 -18.63 -9.31
C GLY A 79 -10.01 -17.70 -9.42
N ALA A 80 -9.33 -17.41 -8.31
CA ALA A 80 -8.05 -16.71 -8.36
C ALA A 80 -6.91 -17.67 -8.72
N THR A 81 -5.86 -17.15 -9.37
CA THR A 81 -4.57 -17.82 -9.47
C THR A 81 -3.64 -17.22 -8.42
N VAL A 82 -3.03 -18.07 -7.59
CA VAL A 82 -2.04 -17.66 -6.58
C VAL A 82 -0.66 -17.97 -7.11
N LEU A 83 0.23 -16.97 -7.06
CA LEU A 83 1.61 -17.08 -7.51
C LEU A 83 2.52 -16.83 -6.30
N TRP A 84 3.32 -17.84 -5.96
CA TRP A 84 4.36 -17.72 -4.94
C TRP A 84 5.60 -17.06 -5.51
N ALA A 85 6.22 -16.20 -4.71
CA ALA A 85 7.50 -15.57 -5.00
C ALA A 85 8.25 -15.38 -3.68
N GLU A 86 9.44 -15.95 -3.60
CA GLU A 86 10.34 -15.84 -2.47
C GLU A 86 11.25 -14.61 -2.62
N THR A 87 11.49 -14.18 -3.86
CA THR A 87 12.41 -13.07 -4.16
C THR A 87 11.75 -11.91 -4.91
N PRO A 88 12.30 -10.69 -4.78
CA PRO A 88 11.96 -9.56 -5.65
C PRO A 88 11.95 -9.88 -7.15
N GLY A 89 12.92 -10.67 -7.61
CA GLY A 89 13.05 -11.06 -9.01
C GLY A 89 11.87 -11.89 -9.49
N GLU A 90 11.39 -12.82 -8.68
CA GLU A 90 10.22 -13.65 -9.00
C GLU A 90 8.93 -12.84 -9.03
N ILE A 91 8.74 -11.92 -8.07
CA ILE A 91 7.60 -10.98 -8.08
C ILE A 91 7.58 -10.22 -9.42
N ASN A 92 8.72 -9.64 -9.80
CA ASN A 92 8.84 -8.87 -11.03
C ASN A 92 8.61 -9.74 -12.27
N ALA A 93 9.16 -10.95 -12.29
CA ALA A 93 8.97 -11.89 -13.40
C ALA A 93 7.49 -12.24 -13.59
N HIS A 94 6.77 -12.55 -12.52
CA HIS A 94 5.32 -12.86 -12.58
C HIS A 94 4.53 -11.68 -13.13
N VAL A 95 4.77 -10.46 -12.63
CA VAL A 95 4.04 -9.27 -13.08
C VAL A 95 4.32 -8.99 -14.57
N LEU A 96 5.59 -9.05 -14.99
CA LEU A 96 5.99 -8.79 -16.37
C LEU A 96 5.47 -9.88 -17.34
N ASP A 97 5.47 -11.14 -16.92
CA ASP A 97 4.90 -12.23 -17.70
C ASP A 97 3.39 -12.05 -17.91
N ILE A 98 2.64 -11.72 -16.85
CA ILE A 98 1.21 -11.41 -16.94
C ILE A 98 0.99 -10.23 -17.89
N ALA A 99 1.76 -9.14 -17.73
CA ALA A 99 1.64 -7.97 -18.58
C ALA A 99 1.87 -8.31 -20.07
N ARG A 100 2.90 -9.11 -20.37
CA ARG A 100 3.22 -9.56 -21.74
C ARG A 100 2.12 -10.45 -22.31
N ARG A 101 1.67 -11.47 -21.57
CA ARG A 101 0.62 -12.40 -22.01
C ARG A 101 -0.68 -11.70 -22.38
N HIS A 102 -1.00 -10.60 -21.71
CA HIS A 102 -2.22 -9.83 -21.95
C HIS A 102 -2.00 -8.58 -22.82
N GLY A 103 -0.79 -8.35 -23.36
CA GLY A 103 -0.49 -7.18 -24.19
C GLY A 103 -0.74 -5.85 -23.47
N VAL A 104 -0.48 -5.80 -22.16
CA VAL A 104 -0.73 -4.62 -21.32
C VAL A 104 0.20 -3.48 -21.75
N ARG A 105 -0.37 -2.30 -21.98
CA ARG A 105 0.38 -1.07 -22.32
C ARG A 105 0.34 0.00 -21.25
N LYS A 106 -0.50 -0.19 -20.22
CA LYS A 106 -0.71 0.78 -19.15
C LYS A 106 -0.96 0.04 -17.85
N ILE A 107 -0.20 0.39 -16.83
CA ILE A 107 -0.32 -0.17 -15.49
C ILE A 107 -0.73 0.97 -14.55
N ILE A 108 -1.74 0.70 -13.72
CA ILE A 108 -2.12 1.58 -12.61
C ILE A 108 -1.73 0.82 -11.34
N LYS A 109 -0.73 1.32 -10.63
CA LYS A 109 -0.23 0.71 -9.39
C LYS A 109 -0.70 1.53 -8.19
N SER A 110 -1.29 0.86 -7.20
CA SER A 110 -1.53 1.44 -5.88
C SER A 110 -0.24 1.40 -5.03
N LYS A 111 -0.16 2.19 -3.96
CA LYS A 111 1.01 2.15 -3.07
C LYS A 111 1.07 0.80 -2.35
N SER A 112 2.19 0.10 -2.48
CA SER A 112 2.56 -1.07 -1.69
C SER A 112 4.00 -0.93 -1.21
N MET A 113 4.33 -1.40 0.00
CA MET A 113 5.73 -1.47 0.46
C MET A 113 6.49 -2.53 -0.34
N VAL A 114 5.88 -3.70 -0.51
CA VAL A 114 6.44 -4.82 -1.29
C VAL A 114 6.82 -4.39 -2.71
N SER A 115 6.00 -3.57 -3.37
CA SER A 115 6.32 -3.08 -4.73
C SER A 115 7.53 -2.13 -4.78
N GLU A 116 7.83 -1.41 -3.69
CA GLU A 116 9.04 -0.56 -3.64
C GLU A 116 10.26 -1.42 -3.35
N GLU A 117 10.15 -2.31 -2.36
CA GLU A 117 11.22 -3.22 -1.95
C GLU A 117 11.61 -4.16 -3.09
N SER A 118 10.66 -4.51 -3.97
CA SER A 118 10.94 -5.31 -5.15
C SER A 118 11.43 -4.50 -6.35
N GLU A 119 11.54 -3.18 -6.24
CA GLU A 119 11.83 -2.25 -7.35
C GLU A 119 10.92 -2.45 -8.58
N LEU A 120 9.63 -2.79 -8.35
CA LEU A 120 8.71 -3.18 -9.42
C LEU A 120 8.55 -2.11 -10.49
N ASP A 121 8.53 -0.83 -10.10
CA ASP A 121 8.38 0.28 -11.05
C ASP A 121 9.55 0.32 -12.05
N ARG A 122 10.79 0.06 -11.58
CA ARG A 122 11.96 -0.01 -12.47
C ARG A 122 11.90 -1.22 -13.38
N ALA A 123 11.45 -2.37 -12.87
CA ALA A 123 11.30 -3.58 -13.68
C ALA A 123 10.26 -3.39 -14.79
N ILE A 124 9.16 -2.68 -14.51
CA ILE A 124 8.14 -2.32 -15.50
C ILE A 124 8.67 -1.32 -16.52
N GLU A 125 9.36 -0.27 -16.09
CA GLU A 125 9.90 0.77 -17.00
C GLU A 125 10.99 0.23 -17.95
N ALA A 126 11.71 -0.82 -17.55
CA ALA A 126 12.77 -1.44 -18.33
C ALA A 126 12.30 -2.53 -19.31
N ALA A 127 11.04 -2.96 -19.24
CA ALA A 127 10.47 -4.09 -20.00
C ALA A 127 9.76 -3.65 -21.29
#